data_AF-A0A4R2S270-F1
#
_entry.id   AF-A0A4R2S270-F1
#
_cell.length_a   1.000
_cell.length_b   1.000
_cell.length_c   1.000
_cell.angle_alpha   90.00
_cell.angle_beta   90.00
_cell.angle_gamma   90.00
#
_symmetry.space_group_name_H-M   'P 1'
#
loop_
_entity.id
_entity.type
_entity.pdbx_description
1 polymer ?
#
loop_
_entity_poly.entity_id
_entity_poly.type
_entity_poly.pdbx_seq_one_letter_code
_entity_poly.pdbx_strand_id
1 'polypeptide(L)'
;MKLTPYDIHNKEFKRSFRGYDVDEVNDFLDQIIKDFELLTREKLEMEQQVEDLQAELERIMDGEAFSQTRPQPQYQVDPVQPMMTQQQQQQQQQQNQYPTPQNQMQMQQQMQQMQQQMQNQLQAMQPNTNALASMEQSIHKSIRVAQEVAEEVRLNAKKEAELIVQEAEKNADRIINEALQKARAVHSELLDLKQKSTIYRARFRTLVQSHLDVLDNSSWESLEELEENLEETGKQLDAYAEQPVTPSLEQPQNQQEYLIEGPNGFGNEYDEFPNEFPNELANEFQQMGENHMLGEVASTYMEDDQEPNLRRTRKMRKKAMF
;
A
#
# COMPACT_ATOMS: atom_id res chain seq x y z
N MET A 1 -21.31 9.27 -5.45
CA MET A 1 -20.00 9.97 -5.34
C MET A 1 -19.80 10.88 -6.53
N LYS A 2 -18.90 11.87 -6.46
CA LYS A 2 -18.68 12.89 -7.53
C LYS A 2 -17.72 12.44 -8.65
N LEU A 3 -17.02 11.33 -8.46
CA LEU A 3 -16.08 10.74 -9.44
C LEU A 3 -16.27 9.23 -9.42
N THR A 4 -16.24 8.61 -10.60
CA THR A 4 -16.27 7.16 -10.81
C THR A 4 -14.87 6.64 -11.17
N PRO A 5 -14.59 5.33 -11.02
CA PRO A 5 -13.36 4.73 -11.52
C PRO A 5 -13.10 5.06 -13.00
N TYR A 6 -14.18 5.10 -13.80
CA TYR A 6 -14.15 5.48 -15.21
C TYR A 6 -13.72 6.94 -15.42
N ASP A 7 -14.17 7.86 -14.56
CA ASP A 7 -13.77 9.28 -14.63
C ASP A 7 -12.30 9.49 -14.28
N ILE A 8 -11.73 8.62 -13.44
CA ILE A 8 -10.31 8.66 -13.05
C ILE A 8 -9.44 8.11 -14.19
N HIS A 9 -9.85 7.00 -14.81
CA HIS A 9 -9.15 6.42 -15.95
C HIS A 9 -9.08 7.38 -17.15
N ASN A 10 -10.16 8.12 -17.41
CA ASN A 10 -10.23 9.04 -18.54
C ASN A 10 -9.75 10.47 -18.21
N LYS A 11 -9.09 10.64 -17.06
CA LYS A 11 -8.63 11.96 -16.63
C LYS A 11 -7.34 12.34 -17.34
N GLU A 12 -7.43 13.33 -18.23
CA GLU A 12 -6.25 13.94 -18.83
C GLU A 12 -5.73 15.14 -18.01
N PHE A 13 -4.41 15.19 -17.81
CA PHE A 13 -3.72 16.29 -17.15
C PHE A 13 -2.93 17.14 -18.15
N LYS A 14 -2.96 18.47 -17.97
CA LYS A 14 -2.16 19.39 -18.78
C LYS A 14 -0.67 19.25 -18.42
N ARG A 15 0.20 19.10 -19.42
CA ARG A 15 1.65 19.07 -19.22
C ARG A 15 2.20 20.47 -18.92
N SER A 16 3.11 20.56 -17.96
CA SER A 16 3.82 21.79 -17.59
C SER A 16 5.33 21.53 -17.61
N PHE A 17 6.14 22.57 -17.83
CA PHE A 17 7.62 22.48 -17.90
C PHE A 17 8.27 21.95 -16.61
N ARG A 18 7.53 21.94 -15.50
CA ARG A 18 7.89 21.30 -14.23
C ARG A 18 6.66 20.60 -13.66
N GLY A 19 6.51 19.31 -13.95
CA GLY A 19 5.38 18.49 -13.50
C GLY A 19 5.84 17.19 -12.86
N TYR A 20 4.88 16.45 -12.33
CA TYR A 20 5.10 15.07 -11.88
C TYR A 20 5.43 14.17 -13.07
N ASP A 21 6.15 13.08 -12.78
CA ASP A 21 6.40 12.03 -13.77
C ASP A 21 5.07 11.40 -14.20
N VAL A 22 4.86 11.27 -15.50
CA VAL A 22 3.60 10.78 -16.06
C VAL A 22 3.40 9.30 -15.71
N ASP A 23 4.47 8.51 -15.72
CA ASP A 23 4.40 7.07 -15.48
C ASP A 23 4.12 6.79 -14.00
N GLU A 24 4.81 7.51 -13.09
CA GLU A 24 4.56 7.40 -11.64
C GLU A 24 3.13 7.84 -11.27
N VAL A 25 2.61 8.88 -11.93
CA VAL A 25 1.22 9.32 -11.74
C VAL A 25 0.23 8.27 -12.25
N ASN A 26 0.48 7.64 -13.40
CA ASN A 26 -0.40 6.61 -13.93
C ASN A 26 -0.41 5.36 -13.04
N ASP A 27 0.75 4.91 -12.56
CA ASP A 27 0.86 3.78 -11.62
C ASP A 27 0.07 4.03 -10.32
N PHE A 28 0.08 5.27 -9.84
CA PHE A 28 -0.69 5.69 -8.68
C PHE A 28 -2.20 5.77 -8.97
N LEU A 29 -2.59 6.29 -10.14
CA LEU A 29 -3.99 6.34 -10.56
C LEU A 29 -4.58 4.94 -10.74
N ASP A 30 -3.81 3.98 -11.24
CA ASP A 30 -4.23 2.57 -11.36
C ASP A 30 -4.53 1.94 -9.98
N GLN A 31 -3.75 2.28 -8.96
CA GLN A 31 -4.02 1.86 -7.58
C GLN A 31 -5.31 2.51 -7.06
N ILE A 32 -5.49 3.83 -7.27
CA ILE A 32 -6.71 4.53 -6.87
C ILE A 32 -7.93 3.96 -7.57
N ILE A 33 -7.85 3.62 -8.86
CA ILE A 33 -8.95 3.03 -9.63
C ILE A 33 -9.38 1.72 -8.98
N LYS A 34 -8.44 0.82 -8.68
CA LYS A 34 -8.72 -0.47 -8.02
C LYS A 34 -9.38 -0.28 -6.66
N ASP A 35 -8.87 0.63 -5.85
CA ASP A 35 -9.43 0.92 -4.53
C ASP A 35 -10.83 1.51 -4.64
N PHE A 36 -11.07 2.41 -5.60
CA PHE A 36 -12.40 2.98 -5.85
C PHE A 36 -13.41 1.94 -6.36
N GLU A 37 -12.98 1.00 -7.21
CA GLU A 37 -13.83 -0.11 -7.64
C GLU A 37 -14.22 -1.01 -6.47
N LEU A 38 -13.26 -1.35 -5.61
CA LEU A 38 -13.53 -2.12 -4.38
C LEU A 38 -14.49 -1.36 -3.46
N LEU A 39 -14.21 -0.09 -3.19
CA LEU A 39 -15.05 0.74 -2.33
C LEU A 39 -16.48 0.90 -2.87
N THR A 40 -16.61 1.00 -4.20
CA THR A 40 -17.93 1.09 -4.85
C THR A 40 -18.69 -0.22 -4.73
N ARG A 41 -18.01 -1.37 -4.87
CA ARG A 41 -18.60 -2.70 -4.67
C ARG A 41 -19.06 -2.90 -3.23
N GLU A 42 -18.18 -2.62 -2.26
CA GLU A 42 -18.49 -2.71 -0.83
C GLU A 42 -19.64 -1.77 -0.44
N LYS A 43 -19.67 -0.54 -0.98
CA LYS A 43 -20.78 0.39 -0.78
C LYS A 43 -22.09 -0.18 -1.32
N LEU A 44 -22.09 -0.75 -2.53
CA LEU A 44 -23.28 -1.35 -3.12
C LEU A 44 -23.77 -2.53 -2.26
N GLU A 45 -22.85 -3.38 -1.79
CA GLU A 45 -23.15 -4.51 -0.93
C GLU A 45 -23.72 -4.06 0.42
N MET A 46 -23.13 -3.04 1.06
CA MET A 46 -23.66 -2.46 2.29
C MET A 46 -25.03 -1.82 2.10
N GLU A 47 -25.25 -1.08 1.00
CA GLU A 47 -26.56 -0.51 0.69
C GLU A 47 -27.61 -1.60 0.50
N GLN A 48 -27.25 -2.70 -0.17
CA GLN A 48 -28.12 -3.86 -0.35
C GLN A 48 -28.40 -4.59 0.96
N GLN A 49 -27.41 -4.76 1.84
CA GLN A 49 -27.61 -5.32 3.18
C GLN A 49 -28.54 -4.43 4.02
N VAL A 50 -28.42 -3.11 3.93
CA VAL A 50 -29.32 -2.18 4.61
C VAL A 50 -30.74 -2.29 4.05
N GLU A 51 -30.89 -2.39 2.74
CA GLU A 51 -32.20 -2.59 2.09
C GLU A 51 -32.84 -3.92 2.51
N ASP A 52 -32.07 -5.01 2.53
CA ASP A 52 -32.54 -6.33 2.95
C ASP A 52 -32.95 -6.33 4.44
N LEU A 53 -32.14 -5.72 5.32
CA LEU A 53 -32.46 -5.58 6.74
C LEU A 53 -33.67 -4.67 6.96
N GLN A 54 -33.83 -3.61 6.17
CA GLN A 54 -35.01 -2.74 6.21
C GLN A 54 -36.26 -3.49 5.74
N ALA A 55 -36.17 -4.28 4.67
CA ALA A 55 -37.26 -5.10 4.17
C ALA A 55 -37.64 -6.22 5.16
N GLU A 56 -36.66 -6.80 5.87
CA GLU A 56 -36.91 -7.78 6.92
C GLU A 56 -37.56 -7.14 8.16
N LEU A 57 -37.10 -5.96 8.58
CA LEU A 57 -37.77 -5.17 9.62
C LEU A 57 -39.19 -4.81 9.20
N GLU A 58 -39.42 -4.38 7.96
CA GLU A 58 -40.74 -4.05 7.44
C GLU A 58 -41.64 -5.29 7.42
N ARG A 59 -41.11 -6.46 7.02
CA ARG A 59 -41.83 -7.75 7.12
C ARG A 59 -42.22 -8.11 8.55
N ILE A 60 -41.34 -7.87 9.52
CA ILE A 60 -41.60 -8.14 10.93
C ILE A 60 -42.61 -7.13 11.48
N MET A 61 -42.47 -5.85 11.14
CA MET A 61 -43.40 -4.79 11.53
C MET A 61 -44.78 -4.96 10.89
N ASP A 62 -44.86 -5.39 9.64
CA ASP A 62 -46.11 -5.73 8.93
C ASP A 62 -46.72 -7.04 9.45
N GLY A 63 -45.88 -7.98 9.88
CA GLY A 63 -46.30 -9.18 10.61
C GLY A 63 -46.91 -8.85 11.98
N GLU A 64 -46.49 -7.76 12.61
CA GLU A 64 -47.11 -7.18 13.81
C GLU A 64 -48.23 -6.16 13.50
N ALA A 65 -48.40 -5.76 12.23
CA ALA A 65 -49.42 -4.80 11.81
C ALA A 65 -50.84 -5.38 11.68
N PHE A 66 -51.06 -6.66 12.00
CA PHE A 66 -52.41 -7.21 12.15
C PHE A 66 -53.07 -6.93 13.51
N SER A 67 -52.62 -5.90 14.24
CA SER A 67 -53.29 -5.43 15.47
C SER A 67 -53.37 -3.91 15.62
N GLN A 68 -53.13 -3.13 14.56
CA GLN A 68 -53.41 -1.68 14.56
C GLN A 68 -54.15 -1.20 13.31
N THR A 69 -55.13 -1.96 12.85
CA THR A 69 -56.44 -1.35 12.56
C THR A 69 -57.38 -1.75 13.67
N ARG A 70 -57.11 -1.23 14.86
CA ARG A 70 -58.18 -0.99 15.81
C ARG A 70 -59.11 -0.03 15.06
N PRO A 71 -60.37 -0.38 14.72
CA PRO A 71 -61.36 0.66 14.55
C PRO A 71 -61.27 1.40 15.88
N GLN A 72 -60.82 2.67 15.86
CA GLN A 72 -61.09 3.56 16.97
C GLN A 72 -62.57 3.28 17.28
N PRO A 73 -62.94 2.84 18.50
CA PRO A 73 -64.29 3.14 18.92
C PRO A 73 -64.31 4.66 18.86
N GLN A 74 -64.86 5.21 17.77
CA GLN A 74 -65.36 6.55 17.81
C GLN A 74 -66.30 6.48 19.00
N TYR A 75 -65.84 7.02 20.13
CA TYR A 75 -66.74 7.53 21.14
C TYR A 75 -67.41 8.73 20.47
N GLN A 76 -68.24 8.44 19.48
CA GLN A 76 -69.45 9.18 19.28
C GLN A 76 -70.19 8.91 20.58
N VAL A 77 -69.99 9.81 21.53
CA VAL A 77 -71.08 10.23 22.40
C VAL A 77 -72.16 10.70 21.44
N ASP A 78 -72.92 9.75 20.88
CA ASP A 78 -74.23 10.06 20.39
C ASP A 78 -74.89 10.77 21.57
N PRO A 79 -75.34 12.02 21.41
CA PRO A 79 -76.20 12.59 22.42
C PRO A 79 -77.30 11.57 22.61
N VAL A 80 -77.39 11.02 23.82
CA VAL A 80 -78.50 10.18 24.23
C VAL A 80 -79.73 11.06 24.03
N GLN A 81 -80.33 10.99 22.84
CA GLN A 81 -81.61 11.61 22.59
C GLN A 81 -82.55 10.93 23.58
N PRO A 82 -83.24 11.69 24.45
CA PRO A 82 -84.23 11.10 25.32
C PRO A 82 -85.39 10.59 24.45
N MET A 83 -85.31 9.35 23.98
CA MET A 83 -86.45 8.64 23.39
C MET A 83 -87.44 8.13 24.45
N MET A 84 -87.26 8.48 25.73
CA MET A 84 -88.19 8.09 26.79
C MET A 84 -89.35 9.05 27.04
N THR A 85 -89.52 10.11 26.23
CA THR A 85 -90.59 11.10 26.52
C THR A 85 -91.86 10.92 25.69
N GLN A 86 -91.87 10.07 24.64
CA GLN A 86 -93.07 9.87 23.81
C GLN A 86 -93.89 8.62 24.17
N GLN A 87 -93.27 7.57 24.71
CA GLN A 87 -94.00 6.35 25.10
C GLN A 87 -94.65 6.47 26.50
N GLN A 88 -94.12 7.36 27.36
CA GLN A 88 -94.67 7.60 28.69
C GLN A 88 -95.92 8.50 28.67
N GLN A 89 -96.15 9.28 27.60
CA GLN A 89 -97.39 10.04 27.41
C GLN A 89 -98.55 9.20 26.87
N GLN A 90 -98.30 8.06 26.20
CA GLN A 90 -99.38 7.15 25.77
C GLN A 90 -99.85 6.20 26.88
N GLN A 91 -99.06 5.93 27.91
CA GLN A 91 -99.48 5.08 29.04
C GLN A 91 -100.33 5.81 30.11
N GLN A 92 -100.35 7.14 30.13
CA GLN A 92 -101.19 7.89 31.08
C GLN A 92 -102.67 8.01 30.66
N GLN A 93 -103.05 7.57 29.46
CA GLN A 93 -104.47 7.56 29.04
C GLN A 93 -105.19 6.23 29.32
N GLN A 94 -104.54 5.24 29.92
CA GLN A 94 -105.17 3.99 30.33
C GLN A 94 -105.07 3.80 31.85
N GLN A 95 -105.49 4.81 32.61
CA GLN A 95 -105.54 4.75 34.08
C GLN A 95 -106.95 4.44 34.60
N ASN A 96 -107.70 3.55 33.94
CA ASN A 96 -109.03 3.19 34.44
C ASN A 96 -109.50 1.77 34.07
N GLN A 97 -108.60 0.79 34.18
CA GLN A 97 -109.00 -0.62 34.16
C GLN A 97 -108.16 -1.44 35.12
N TYR A 98 -108.86 -2.26 35.92
CA TYR A 98 -108.27 -3.18 36.87
C TYR A 98 -107.24 -4.08 36.18
N PRO A 99 -106.12 -4.40 36.85
CA PRO A 99 -105.04 -5.15 36.24
C PRO A 99 -105.53 -6.55 35.87
N THR A 100 -105.52 -6.86 34.57
CA THR A 100 -105.74 -8.21 34.06
C THR A 100 -104.46 -9.05 34.24
N PRO A 101 -104.58 -10.38 34.41
CA PRO A 101 -103.42 -11.28 34.57
C PRO A 101 -102.37 -11.18 33.44
N GLN A 102 -102.79 -10.78 32.23
CA GLN A 102 -101.92 -10.56 31.08
C GLN A 102 -100.91 -9.42 31.29
N ASN A 103 -101.31 -8.31 31.92
CA ASN A 103 -100.42 -7.17 32.13
C ASN A 103 -99.34 -7.46 33.18
N GLN A 104 -99.64 -8.31 34.17
CA GLN A 104 -98.63 -8.76 35.16
C GLN A 104 -97.59 -9.69 34.53
N MET A 105 -98.02 -10.59 33.64
CA MET A 105 -97.10 -11.50 32.94
C MET A 105 -96.16 -10.74 32.00
N GLN A 106 -96.66 -9.73 31.29
CA GLN A 106 -95.83 -8.92 30.38
C GLN A 106 -94.77 -8.11 31.15
N MET A 107 -95.13 -7.55 32.31
CA MET A 107 -94.18 -6.84 33.17
C MET A 107 -93.11 -7.77 33.76
N GLN A 108 -93.50 -8.99 34.15
CA GLN A 108 -92.56 -10.00 34.65
C GLN A 108 -91.60 -10.48 33.56
N GLN A 109 -92.10 -10.69 32.33
CA GLN A 109 -91.28 -11.06 31.18
C GLN A 109 -90.29 -9.94 30.79
N GLN A 110 -90.71 -8.67 30.85
CA GLN A 110 -89.82 -7.54 30.59
C GLN A 110 -88.72 -7.42 31.65
N MET A 111 -89.06 -7.62 32.93
CA MET A 111 -88.09 -7.62 34.01
C MET A 111 -87.07 -8.76 33.86
N GLN A 112 -87.52 -9.92 33.39
CA GLN A 112 -86.67 -11.08 33.14
C GLN A 112 -85.73 -10.87 31.94
N GLN A 113 -86.22 -10.26 30.85
CA GLN A 113 -85.36 -9.86 29.73
C GLN A 113 -84.31 -8.81 30.13
N MET A 114 -84.70 -7.82 30.93
CA MET A 114 -83.77 -6.79 31.40
C MET A 114 -82.66 -7.41 32.27
N GLN A 115 -83.03 -8.35 33.16
CA GLN A 115 -82.06 -9.07 33.98
C GLN A 115 -81.10 -9.89 33.12
N GLN A 116 -81.60 -10.55 32.07
CA GLN A 116 -80.79 -11.37 31.16
C GLN A 116 -79.85 -10.52 30.28
N GLN A 117 -80.32 -9.35 29.81
CA GLN A 117 -79.48 -8.38 29.10
C GLN A 117 -78.37 -7.81 29.99
N MET A 118 -78.70 -7.48 31.24
CA MET A 118 -77.72 -7.01 32.22
C MET A 118 -76.67 -8.07 32.50
N GLN A 119 -77.08 -9.34 32.60
CA GLN A 119 -76.18 -10.46 32.83
C GLN A 119 -75.25 -10.73 31.63
N ASN A 120 -75.75 -10.61 30.40
CA ASN A 120 -74.94 -10.70 29.19
C ASN A 120 -73.96 -9.53 29.05
N GLN A 121 -74.34 -8.30 29.42
CA GLN A 121 -73.41 -7.16 29.45
C GLN A 121 -72.30 -7.37 30.48
N LEU A 122 -72.63 -7.91 31.67
CA LEU A 122 -71.63 -8.21 32.69
C LEU A 122 -70.65 -9.32 32.25
N GLN A 123 -71.09 -10.31 31.48
CA GLN A 123 -70.20 -11.32 30.89
C GLN A 123 -69.35 -10.77 29.74
N ALA A 124 -69.92 -9.92 28.88
CA ALA A 124 -69.18 -9.28 27.79
C ALA A 124 -68.19 -8.21 28.28
N MET A 125 -68.42 -7.65 29.46
CA MET A 125 -67.50 -6.73 30.15
C MET A 125 -66.43 -7.46 30.99
N GLN A 126 -66.47 -8.79 31.13
CA GLN A 126 -65.34 -9.49 31.76
C GLN A 126 -64.11 -9.33 30.86
N PRO A 127 -62.99 -8.81 31.39
CA PRO A 127 -61.77 -8.68 30.60
C PRO A 127 -61.37 -10.08 30.13
N ASN A 128 -61.00 -10.18 28.87
CA ASN A 128 -60.60 -11.44 28.24
C ASN A 128 -59.20 -11.82 28.76
N THR A 129 -59.13 -12.27 30.01
CA THR A 129 -57.89 -12.51 30.78
C THR A 129 -56.98 -13.54 30.11
N ASN A 130 -57.55 -14.50 29.39
CA ASN A 130 -56.80 -15.48 28.62
C ASN A 130 -56.02 -14.86 27.46
N ALA A 131 -56.60 -13.86 26.77
CA ALA A 131 -55.92 -13.15 25.69
C ALA A 131 -54.75 -12.31 26.23
N LEU A 132 -54.95 -11.66 27.38
CA LEU A 132 -53.90 -10.92 28.08
C LEU A 132 -52.76 -11.85 28.54
N ALA A 133 -53.08 -13.02 29.10
CA ALA A 133 -52.09 -14.00 29.52
C ALA A 133 -51.28 -14.59 28.33
N SER A 134 -51.94 -14.90 27.20
CA SER A 134 -51.24 -15.33 25.99
C SER A 134 -50.33 -14.25 25.42
N MET A 135 -50.75 -12.98 25.52
CA MET A 135 -49.97 -11.85 25.05
C MET A 135 -48.74 -11.60 25.92
N GLU A 136 -48.87 -11.71 27.25
CA GLU A 136 -47.75 -11.66 28.18
C GLU A 136 -46.72 -12.76 27.89
N GLN A 137 -47.19 -13.99 27.68
CA GLN A 137 -46.30 -15.11 27.31
C GLN A 137 -45.61 -14.88 25.97
N SER A 138 -46.30 -14.33 24.99
CA SER A 138 -45.73 -13.97 23.69
C SER A 138 -44.62 -12.93 23.84
N ILE A 139 -44.88 -11.85 24.59
CA ILE A 139 -43.90 -10.78 24.85
C ILE A 139 -42.67 -11.35 25.56
N HIS A 140 -42.84 -12.16 26.61
CA HIS A 140 -41.70 -12.79 27.30
C HIS A 140 -40.88 -13.70 26.37
N LYS A 141 -41.52 -14.43 25.47
CA LYS A 141 -40.83 -15.26 24.48
C LYS A 141 -40.05 -14.39 23.48
N SER A 142 -40.67 -13.34 22.96
CA SER A 142 -40.04 -12.40 22.02
C SER A 142 -38.86 -11.67 22.66
N ILE A 143 -38.98 -11.22 23.91
CA ILE A 143 -37.87 -10.58 24.64
C ILE A 143 -36.71 -11.55 24.80
N ARG A 144 -36.99 -12.81 25.14
CA ARG A 144 -35.92 -13.81 25.29
C ARG A 144 -35.22 -14.09 23.97
N VAL A 145 -35.97 -14.26 22.88
CA VAL A 145 -35.40 -14.45 21.54
C VAL A 145 -34.58 -13.21 21.14
N ALA A 146 -35.10 -12.01 21.37
CA ALA A 146 -34.35 -10.77 21.10
C ALA A 146 -33.06 -10.68 21.92
N GLN A 147 -33.09 -11.08 23.20
CA GLN A 147 -31.88 -11.15 24.05
C GLN A 147 -30.88 -12.19 23.55
N GLU A 148 -31.35 -13.36 23.13
CA GLU A 148 -30.51 -14.42 22.58
C GLU A 148 -29.85 -14.00 21.27
N VAL A 149 -30.61 -13.41 20.36
CA VAL A 149 -30.09 -12.85 19.09
C VAL A 149 -29.10 -11.71 19.38
N ALA A 150 -29.39 -10.82 20.33
CA ALA A 150 -28.47 -9.74 20.69
C ALA A 150 -27.13 -10.27 21.23
N GLU A 151 -27.16 -11.30 22.09
CA GLU A 151 -25.93 -11.93 22.59
C GLU A 151 -25.19 -12.67 21.48
N GLU A 152 -25.89 -13.37 20.58
CA GLU A 152 -25.28 -14.04 19.43
C GLU A 152 -24.57 -13.05 18.50
N VAL A 153 -25.24 -11.94 18.15
CA VAL A 153 -24.65 -10.86 17.35
C VAL A 153 -23.43 -10.28 18.04
N ARG A 154 -23.51 -10.01 19.35
CA ARG A 154 -22.36 -9.49 20.13
C ARG A 154 -21.18 -10.45 20.12
N LEU A 155 -21.44 -11.76 20.23
CA LEU A 155 -20.41 -12.79 20.30
C LEU A 155 -19.77 -13.03 18.92
N ASN A 156 -20.56 -12.97 17.84
CA ASN A 156 -20.06 -13.04 16.48
C ASN A 156 -19.22 -11.81 16.11
N ALA A 157 -19.72 -10.60 16.39
CA ALA A 157 -18.97 -9.36 16.18
C ALA A 157 -17.63 -9.36 16.95
N LYS A 158 -17.62 -9.94 18.16
CA LYS A 158 -16.38 -10.08 18.94
C LYS A 158 -15.38 -11.04 18.26
N LYS A 159 -15.84 -12.21 17.79
CA LYS A 159 -14.97 -13.16 17.08
C LYS A 159 -14.43 -12.55 15.78
N GLU A 160 -15.27 -11.85 15.04
CA GLU A 160 -14.87 -11.19 13.81
C GLU A 160 -13.83 -10.09 14.07
N ALA A 161 -14.03 -9.28 15.11
CA ALA A 161 -13.03 -8.30 15.54
C ALA A 161 -11.69 -8.97 15.93
N GLU A 162 -11.72 -10.09 16.63
CA GLU A 162 -10.52 -10.87 16.96
C GLU A 162 -9.81 -11.41 15.71
N LEU A 163 -10.57 -11.90 14.71
CA LEU A 163 -10.03 -12.35 13.43
C LEU A 163 -9.38 -11.20 12.63
N ILE A 164 -10.05 -10.05 12.56
CA ILE A 164 -9.52 -8.86 11.88
C ILE A 164 -8.21 -8.43 12.52
N VAL A 165 -8.14 -8.38 13.86
CA VAL A 165 -6.90 -8.06 14.58
C VAL A 165 -5.81 -9.07 14.26
N GLN A 166 -6.12 -10.36 14.30
CA GLN A 166 -5.15 -11.41 14.01
C GLN A 166 -4.62 -11.35 12.56
N GLU A 167 -5.49 -11.07 11.60
CA GLU A 167 -5.12 -10.91 10.19
C GLU A 167 -4.27 -9.66 9.97
N ALA A 168 -4.65 -8.54 10.60
CA ALA A 168 -3.87 -7.30 10.57
C ALA A 168 -2.47 -7.50 11.16
N GLU A 169 -2.36 -8.22 12.29
CA GLU A 169 -1.07 -8.57 12.90
C GLU A 169 -0.20 -9.41 11.96
N LYS A 170 -0.76 -10.48 11.36
CA LYS A 170 -0.02 -11.30 10.39
C LYS A 170 0.40 -10.51 9.15
N ASN A 171 -0.46 -9.63 8.66
CA ASN A 171 -0.14 -8.81 7.50
C ASN A 171 0.96 -7.80 7.84
N ALA A 172 0.91 -7.17 9.01
CA ALA A 172 1.96 -6.29 9.50
C ALA A 172 3.30 -7.03 9.61
N ASP A 173 3.31 -8.24 10.18
CA ASP A 173 4.51 -9.07 10.25
C ASP A 173 5.07 -9.41 8.87
N ARG A 174 4.19 -9.71 7.90
CA ARG A 174 4.60 -9.96 6.51
C ARG A 174 5.26 -8.73 5.89
N ILE A 175 4.64 -7.56 6.02
CA ILE A 175 5.16 -6.29 5.50
C ILE A 175 6.51 -5.96 6.13
N ILE A 176 6.65 -6.14 7.44
CA ILE A 176 7.91 -5.88 8.16
C ILE A 176 9.01 -6.81 7.67
N ASN A 177 8.72 -8.10 7.52
CA ASN A 177 9.71 -9.07 7.05
C ASN A 177 10.14 -8.78 5.60
N GLU A 178 9.21 -8.44 4.72
CA GLU A 178 9.52 -8.06 3.34
C GLU A 178 10.37 -6.78 3.28
N ALA A 179 10.01 -5.77 4.06
CA ALA A 179 10.79 -4.53 4.18
C ALA A 179 12.20 -4.80 4.72
N LEU A 180 12.35 -5.67 5.72
CA LEU A 180 13.65 -6.07 6.26
C LEU A 180 14.49 -6.84 5.24
N GLN A 181 13.88 -7.73 4.45
CA GLN A 181 14.58 -8.43 3.37
C GLN A 181 15.07 -7.47 2.30
N LYS A 182 14.21 -6.55 1.84
CA LYS A 182 14.58 -5.49 0.89
C LYS A 182 15.71 -4.61 1.44
N ALA A 183 15.63 -4.20 2.71
CA ALA A 183 16.68 -3.41 3.35
C ALA A 183 18.02 -4.15 3.40
N ARG A 184 18.00 -5.46 3.71
CA ARG A 184 19.22 -6.28 3.71
C ARG A 184 19.81 -6.44 2.31
N ALA A 185 18.98 -6.63 1.28
CA ALA A 185 19.42 -6.72 -0.10
C ALA A 185 20.12 -5.42 -0.54
N VAL A 186 19.46 -4.27 -0.35
CA VAL A 186 20.02 -2.95 -0.66
C VAL A 186 21.31 -2.70 0.12
N HIS A 187 21.37 -3.09 1.40
CA HIS A 187 22.59 -2.96 2.19
C HIS A 187 23.75 -3.79 1.62
N SER A 188 23.48 -5.02 1.19
CA SER A 188 24.49 -5.88 0.56
C SER A 188 24.99 -5.29 -0.77
N GLU A 189 24.09 -4.77 -1.61
CA GLU A 189 24.44 -4.10 -2.87
C GLU A 189 25.28 -2.85 -2.63
N LEU A 190 24.96 -2.07 -1.59
CA LEU A 190 25.73 -0.90 -1.21
C LEU A 190 27.16 -1.26 -0.77
N LEU A 191 27.34 -2.35 -0.02
CA LEU A 191 28.66 -2.84 0.35
C LEU A 191 29.48 -3.29 -0.87
N ASP A 192 28.86 -4.04 -1.78
CA ASP A 192 29.51 -4.47 -3.03
C ASP A 192 29.90 -3.25 -3.90
N LEU A 193 29.01 -2.27 -4.04
CA LEU A 193 29.30 -1.04 -4.77
C LEU A 193 30.45 -0.24 -4.15
N LYS A 194 30.50 -0.16 -2.81
CA LYS A 194 31.62 0.47 -2.09
C LYS A 194 32.94 -0.26 -2.35
N GLN A 195 32.93 -1.59 -2.34
CA GLN A 195 34.11 -2.40 -2.66
C GLN A 195 34.56 -2.16 -4.11
N LYS A 196 33.62 -2.18 -5.07
CA LYS A 196 33.89 -1.87 -6.49
C LYS A 196 34.49 -0.48 -6.68
N SER A 197 33.94 0.54 -6.01
CA SER A 197 34.47 1.91 -6.04
C SER A 197 35.90 1.97 -5.48
N THR A 198 36.16 1.26 -4.39
CA THR A 198 37.49 1.20 -3.77
C THR A 198 38.52 0.56 -4.70
N ILE A 199 38.17 -0.57 -5.33
CA ILE A 199 39.02 -1.26 -6.31
C ILE A 199 39.25 -0.37 -7.54
N TYR A 200 38.19 0.24 -8.06
CA TYR A 200 38.29 1.16 -9.20
C TYR A 200 39.23 2.33 -8.89
N ARG A 201 39.09 2.95 -7.72
CA ARG A 201 39.96 4.05 -7.28
C ARG A 201 41.42 3.61 -7.20
N ALA A 202 41.68 2.42 -6.66
CA ALA A 202 43.04 1.86 -6.60
C ALA A 202 43.61 1.65 -8.01
N ARG A 203 42.86 0.99 -8.90
CA ARG A 203 43.27 0.74 -10.30
C ARG A 203 43.52 2.03 -11.07
N PHE A 204 42.64 3.01 -10.91
CA PHE A 204 42.78 4.32 -11.57
C PHE A 204 44.02 5.04 -11.06
N ARG A 205 44.27 5.03 -9.75
CA ARG A 205 45.49 5.60 -9.18
C ARG A 205 46.75 4.93 -9.74
N THR A 206 46.78 3.60 -9.83
CA THR A 206 47.91 2.86 -10.42
C THR A 206 48.10 3.20 -11.90
N LEU A 207 47.02 3.31 -12.67
CA LEU A 207 47.09 3.70 -14.07
C LEU A 207 47.70 5.10 -14.23
N VAL A 208 47.20 6.08 -13.48
CA VAL A 208 47.73 7.46 -13.50
C VAL A 208 49.18 7.49 -13.04
N GLN A 209 49.52 6.77 -11.97
CA GLN A 209 50.90 6.68 -11.50
C GLN A 209 51.82 6.08 -12.56
N SER A 210 51.41 5.00 -13.23
CA SER A 210 52.20 4.41 -14.31
C SER A 210 52.41 5.38 -15.49
N HIS A 211 51.41 6.21 -15.81
CA HIS A 211 51.55 7.24 -16.84
C HIS A 211 52.47 8.38 -16.39
N LEU A 212 52.44 8.76 -15.11
CA LEU A 212 53.37 9.74 -14.56
C LEU A 212 54.80 9.19 -14.54
N ASP A 213 55.00 7.96 -14.10
CA ASP A 213 56.31 7.31 -14.08
C ASP A 213 56.89 7.19 -15.51
N VAL A 214 56.05 6.95 -16.52
CA VAL A 214 56.48 7.00 -17.93
C VAL A 214 56.89 8.42 -18.30
N LEU A 215 56.17 9.46 -17.91
CA LEU A 215 56.56 10.84 -18.23
C LEU A 215 57.84 11.28 -17.49
N ASP A 216 58.03 10.84 -16.26
CA ASP A 216 59.19 11.17 -15.43
C ASP A 216 60.44 10.39 -15.89
N ASN A 217 60.29 9.15 -16.38
CA ASN A 217 61.40 8.30 -16.82
C ASN A 217 61.60 8.24 -18.35
N SER A 218 60.64 8.71 -19.15
CA SER A 218 60.85 8.89 -20.59
C SER A 218 61.69 10.13 -20.78
N SER A 219 62.95 9.89 -21.10
CA SER A 219 63.99 10.69 -21.74
C SER A 219 63.62 12.01 -22.44
N TRP A 220 62.86 12.89 -21.81
CA TRP A 220 62.75 14.30 -22.20
C TRP A 220 64.12 14.97 -22.09
N GLU A 221 64.93 14.53 -21.13
CA GLU A 221 66.33 14.91 -20.95
C GLU A 221 67.21 14.53 -22.17
N SER A 222 66.93 13.38 -22.83
CA SER A 222 67.65 13.02 -24.07
C SER A 222 67.23 13.86 -25.27
N LEU A 223 66.05 14.48 -25.22
CA LEU A 223 65.53 15.29 -26.32
C LEU A 223 66.18 16.69 -26.29
N GLU A 224 66.42 17.23 -25.10
CA GLU A 224 67.22 18.46 -24.89
C GLU A 224 68.69 18.24 -25.29
N GLU A 225 69.31 17.12 -24.90
CA GLU A 225 70.67 16.77 -25.37
C GLU A 225 70.72 16.57 -26.90
N LEU A 226 69.69 15.98 -27.51
CA LEU A 226 69.63 15.81 -28.96
C LEU A 226 69.53 17.18 -29.68
N GLU A 227 68.77 18.11 -29.12
CA GLU A 227 68.60 19.46 -29.65
C GLU A 227 69.90 20.27 -29.58
N GLU A 228 70.62 20.23 -28.45
CA GLU A 228 71.94 20.87 -28.31
C GLU A 228 72.96 20.29 -29.30
N ASN A 229 73.02 18.96 -29.45
CA ASN A 229 73.92 18.30 -30.38
C ASN A 229 73.58 18.61 -31.85
N LEU A 230 72.30 18.73 -32.19
CA LEU A 230 71.84 19.14 -33.52
C LEU A 230 72.18 20.60 -33.82
N GLU A 231 72.10 21.48 -32.82
CA GLU A 231 72.49 22.88 -32.95
C GLU A 231 74.01 23.03 -33.13
N GLU A 232 74.80 22.22 -32.42
CA GLU A 232 76.26 22.20 -32.56
C GLU A 232 76.71 21.63 -33.92
N THR A 233 76.06 20.56 -34.40
CA THR A 233 76.32 20.04 -35.75
C THR A 233 75.87 21.01 -36.85
N GLY A 234 74.77 21.74 -36.65
CA GLY A 234 74.36 22.84 -37.53
C GLY A 234 75.43 23.92 -37.64
N LYS A 235 75.96 24.38 -36.49
CA LYS A 235 77.07 25.35 -36.43
C LYS A 235 78.35 24.84 -37.11
N GLN A 236 78.65 23.55 -36.99
CA GLN A 236 79.80 22.93 -37.66
C GLN A 236 79.61 22.83 -39.19
N LEU A 237 78.40 22.53 -39.66
CA LEU A 237 78.07 22.50 -41.09
C LEU A 237 78.15 23.89 -41.72
N ASP A 238 77.67 24.92 -41.03
CA ASP A 238 77.80 26.31 -41.47
C ASP A 238 79.27 26.73 -41.55
N ALA A 239 80.10 26.33 -40.59
CA ALA A 239 81.55 26.57 -40.61
C ALA A 239 82.28 25.85 -41.76
N TYR A 240 81.78 24.71 -42.22
CA TYR A 240 82.30 24.01 -43.39
C TYR A 240 81.86 24.67 -44.70
N ALA A 241 80.66 25.27 -44.75
CA ALA A 241 80.17 25.99 -45.92
C ALA A 241 80.88 27.34 -46.15
N GLU A 242 81.49 27.91 -45.11
CA GLU A 242 82.25 29.16 -45.19
C GLU A 242 83.75 29.01 -45.54
N GLN A 243 84.27 27.78 -45.67
CA GLN A 243 85.68 27.59 -46.06
C GLN A 243 85.88 27.73 -47.59
N PRO A 244 86.89 28.50 -48.05
CA PRO A 244 87.17 28.60 -49.48
C PRO A 244 87.74 27.27 -50.01
N VAL A 245 86.99 26.61 -50.89
CA VAL A 245 87.41 25.36 -51.53
C VAL A 245 88.58 25.62 -52.47
N THR A 246 89.79 25.17 -52.10
CA THR A 246 90.90 25.01 -53.06
C THR A 246 90.94 23.57 -53.57
N PRO A 247 90.85 23.30 -54.88
CA PRO A 247 90.95 21.95 -55.40
C PRO A 247 92.43 21.57 -55.54
N SER A 248 92.84 20.47 -54.89
CA SER A 248 94.07 19.76 -55.22
C SER A 248 93.75 18.28 -55.36
N LEU A 249 93.74 17.83 -56.62
CA LEU A 249 93.60 16.45 -57.05
C LEU A 249 94.96 15.76 -56.92
N GLU A 250 95.10 14.81 -56.01
CA GLU A 250 96.11 13.75 -56.12
C GLU A 250 95.43 12.39 -56.13
N GLN A 251 95.71 11.63 -57.19
CA GLN A 251 95.23 10.27 -57.43
C GLN A 251 96.07 9.21 -56.69
N PRO A 252 95.53 8.00 -56.49
CA PRO A 252 95.85 7.15 -55.35
C PRO A 252 96.96 6.14 -55.63
N GLN A 253 97.73 5.77 -54.59
CA GLN A 253 98.52 4.55 -54.56
C GLN A 253 98.34 3.84 -53.21
N ASN A 254 97.34 2.98 -53.14
CA ASN A 254 97.58 1.59 -52.77
C ASN A 254 96.36 0.74 -53.10
N GLN A 255 96.59 -0.19 -54.01
CA GLN A 255 95.67 -1.25 -54.40
C GLN A 255 95.76 -2.34 -53.33
N GLN A 256 94.68 -2.57 -52.60
CA GLN A 256 94.36 -3.92 -52.13
C GLN A 256 92.97 -4.25 -52.66
N GLU A 257 92.98 -5.24 -53.55
CA GLU A 257 91.88 -5.70 -54.36
C GLU A 257 90.97 -6.63 -53.53
N TYR A 258 89.74 -6.15 -53.33
CA TYR A 258 88.44 -6.84 -53.22
C TYR A 258 88.24 -8.05 -52.29
N LEU A 259 87.17 -7.95 -51.46
CA LEU A 259 85.95 -8.71 -51.75
C LEU A 259 84.71 -7.90 -51.34
N ILE A 260 83.99 -7.39 -52.35
CA ILE A 260 82.61 -6.94 -52.24
C ILE A 260 81.77 -8.07 -52.84
N GLU A 261 80.91 -8.69 -52.04
CA GLU A 261 79.71 -9.34 -52.57
C GLU A 261 78.52 -8.44 -52.25
N GLY A 262 77.98 -7.87 -53.33
CA GLY A 262 76.71 -7.16 -53.36
C GLY A 262 75.54 -8.11 -53.67
N PRO A 263 74.32 -7.57 -53.67
CA PRO A 263 73.12 -8.18 -53.11
C PRO A 263 72.29 -8.95 -54.13
N ASN A 264 71.39 -9.82 -53.67
CA ASN A 264 70.04 -10.02 -54.23
C ASN A 264 69.26 -11.08 -53.43
N GLY A 265 68.11 -10.68 -52.88
CA GLY A 265 67.17 -11.64 -52.29
C GLY A 265 66.12 -11.02 -51.37
N PHE A 266 65.34 -10.06 -51.86
CA PHE A 266 64.02 -9.81 -51.29
C PHE A 266 63.18 -11.08 -51.45
N GLY A 267 62.99 -11.81 -50.36
CA GLY A 267 62.02 -12.89 -50.23
C GLY A 267 61.21 -12.62 -48.97
N ASN A 268 59.93 -12.31 -49.14
CA ASN A 268 58.97 -12.21 -48.05
C ASN A 268 58.87 -13.57 -47.35
N GLU A 269 59.29 -13.64 -46.09
CA GLU A 269 58.90 -14.73 -45.20
C GLU A 269 58.27 -14.06 -43.97
N TYR A 270 56.94 -14.02 -43.98
CA TYR A 270 56.17 -13.74 -42.77
C TYR A 270 56.34 -14.96 -41.87
N ASP A 271 57.34 -14.93 -40.98
CA ASP A 271 57.37 -15.86 -39.87
C ASP A 271 56.25 -15.48 -38.90
N GLU A 272 55.30 -16.39 -38.83
CA GLU A 272 54.13 -16.42 -37.97
C GLU A 272 54.57 -16.25 -36.50
N PHE A 273 54.16 -15.15 -35.86
CA PHE A 273 54.30 -15.01 -34.40
C PHE A 273 53.62 -16.22 -33.73
N PRO A 274 54.29 -16.95 -32.83
CA PRO A 274 53.61 -17.92 -31.98
C PRO A 274 52.60 -17.14 -31.15
N ASN A 275 51.32 -17.37 -31.42
CA ASN A 275 50.22 -16.72 -30.75
C ASN A 275 49.95 -17.42 -29.40
N GLU A 276 50.97 -17.52 -28.54
CA GLU A 276 50.84 -18.02 -27.17
C GLU A 276 51.78 -17.25 -26.23
N PHE A 277 51.18 -16.41 -25.38
CA PHE A 277 51.84 -15.92 -24.18
C PHE A 277 52.24 -17.12 -23.31
N PRO A 278 53.48 -17.18 -22.77
CA PRO A 278 53.86 -18.25 -21.86
C PRO A 278 52.96 -18.25 -20.61
N ASN A 279 52.31 -19.38 -20.33
CA ASN A 279 51.46 -19.59 -19.15
C ASN A 279 52.22 -19.49 -17.79
N GLU A 280 53.50 -19.15 -17.80
CA GLU A 280 54.33 -19.04 -16.59
C GLU A 280 54.13 -17.70 -15.85
N LEU A 281 53.79 -16.60 -16.56
CA LEU A 281 53.50 -15.30 -15.93
C LEU A 281 52.10 -15.23 -15.28
N ALA A 282 51.17 -16.10 -15.70
CA ALA A 282 49.84 -16.17 -15.12
C ALA A 282 49.84 -16.87 -13.74
N ASN A 283 50.69 -17.88 -13.55
CA ASN A 283 50.80 -18.59 -12.28
C ASN A 283 51.62 -17.82 -11.23
N GLU A 284 52.53 -16.94 -11.65
CA GLU A 284 53.36 -16.14 -10.74
C GLU A 284 52.59 -14.98 -10.09
N PHE A 285 51.57 -14.44 -10.78
CA PHE A 285 50.67 -13.43 -10.20
C PHE A 285 49.63 -14.01 -9.23
N GLN A 286 49.33 -15.30 -9.32
CA GLN A 286 48.36 -15.96 -8.44
C GLN A 286 48.98 -16.38 -7.10
N GLN A 287 50.30 -16.53 -7.01
CA GLN A 287 51.02 -16.80 -5.75
C GLN A 287 51.47 -15.54 -4.99
N MET A 288 51.59 -14.38 -5.64
CA MET A 288 51.87 -13.10 -4.95
C MET A 288 50.64 -12.48 -4.26
N GLY A 289 49.46 -13.10 -4.37
CA GLY A 289 48.26 -12.69 -3.65
C GLY A 289 48.16 -13.24 -2.22
N GLU A 290 49.01 -14.20 -1.84
CA GLU A 290 48.83 -14.96 -0.59
C GLU A 290 49.93 -14.77 0.48
N ASN A 291 50.99 -13.99 0.24
CA ASN A 291 51.97 -13.75 1.30
C ASN A 291 52.39 -12.28 1.43
N HIS A 292 52.00 -11.73 2.59
CA HIS A 292 52.60 -10.59 3.28
C HIS A 292 52.69 -9.28 2.48
N MET A 293 51.80 -8.33 2.81
CA MET A 293 52.01 -6.86 2.85
C MET A 293 50.68 -6.06 2.87
N LEU A 294 49.55 -6.69 3.26
CA LEU A 294 48.27 -5.98 3.50
C LEU A 294 47.98 -5.74 5.00
N GLY A 295 48.94 -6.04 5.88
CA GLY A 295 48.78 -5.92 7.33
C GLY A 295 49.04 -4.52 7.92
N GLU A 296 49.89 -3.70 7.29
CA GLU A 296 50.34 -2.44 7.91
C GLU A 296 49.64 -1.17 7.41
N VAL A 297 49.04 -1.19 6.20
CA VAL A 297 48.37 0.02 5.67
C VAL A 297 46.91 0.14 6.11
N ALA A 298 46.35 -0.90 6.72
CA ALA A 298 44.98 -0.92 7.24
C ALA A 298 44.86 -0.36 8.67
N SER A 299 45.97 -0.17 9.39
CA SER A 299 45.95 0.32 10.78
C SER A 299 45.96 1.84 10.90
N THR A 300 46.28 2.59 9.84
CA THR A 300 46.51 4.04 9.94
C THR A 300 45.28 4.90 9.63
N TYR A 301 44.13 4.29 9.30
CA TYR A 301 42.91 5.03 8.95
C TYR A 301 41.66 4.42 9.61
N MET A 302 41.77 4.10 10.91
CA MET A 302 40.67 3.66 11.77
C MET A 302 40.48 4.58 12.99
N GLU A 303 40.88 5.85 12.89
CA GLU A 303 40.57 6.86 13.90
C GLU A 303 39.74 7.98 13.27
N ASP A 304 38.64 8.33 13.96
CA ASP A 304 37.75 9.48 13.76
C ASP A 304 36.45 9.32 12.95
N ASP A 305 35.65 8.27 13.24
CA ASP A 305 34.19 8.35 13.09
C ASP A 305 33.48 7.77 14.33
N GLN A 306 33.53 8.52 15.44
CA GLN A 306 32.65 8.30 16.59
C GLN A 306 31.26 8.88 16.27
N GLU A 307 30.35 8.06 15.76
CA GLU A 307 28.91 8.37 15.80
C GLU A 307 28.39 8.31 17.26
N PRO A 308 27.61 9.31 17.72
CA PRO A 308 27.09 9.32 19.07
C PRO A 308 25.94 8.31 19.23
N ASN A 309 26.14 7.38 20.16
CA ASN A 309 25.16 6.45 20.72
C ASN A 309 23.83 7.15 21.12
N LEU A 310 22.77 7.03 20.31
CA LEU A 310 21.39 7.24 20.81
C LEU A 310 20.90 5.98 21.53
N ARG A 311 21.31 5.86 22.79
CA ARG A 311 20.73 4.91 23.74
C ARG A 311 19.28 5.26 24.07
N ARG A 312 18.43 4.25 23.95
CA ARG A 312 17.10 4.12 24.55
C ARG A 312 17.01 4.77 25.94
N THR A 313 16.05 5.67 26.12
CA THR A 313 15.48 5.97 27.45
C THR A 313 13.95 5.86 27.41
N ARG A 314 13.43 4.72 27.90
CA ARG A 314 12.12 4.68 28.56
C ARG A 314 12.24 5.48 29.86
N LYS A 315 11.40 6.51 30.06
CA LYS A 315 10.59 6.73 31.28
C LYS A 315 9.91 8.11 31.29
N MET A 316 8.59 8.04 31.50
CA MET A 316 7.75 8.93 32.32
C MET A 316 7.43 10.34 31.81
N ARG A 317 6.15 10.54 31.45
CA ARG A 317 5.32 11.56 32.13
C ARG A 317 3.83 11.23 32.08
N LYS A 318 3.33 10.64 33.16
CA LYS A 318 1.96 10.91 33.64
C LYS A 318 1.94 12.38 34.08
N LYS A 319 1.06 13.19 33.51
CA LYS A 319 0.50 14.32 34.23
C LYS A 319 -0.95 14.51 33.79
N ALA A 320 -1.84 14.25 34.75
CA ALA A 320 -3.25 14.55 34.69
C ALA A 320 -3.49 16.05 34.44
N MET A 321 -4.53 16.36 33.69
CA MET A 321 -5.43 17.46 34.02
C MET A 321 -6.86 16.97 33.84
N PHE A 322 -7.69 17.53 34.70
CA PHE A 322 -9.10 17.28 34.95
C PHE A 322 -9.98 17.28 33.70
#